data_AF-A0AAP0L6E7-F1
#
_entry.id   AF-A0AAP0L6E7-F1
#
_cell.length_a   1.000
_cell.length_b   1.000
_cell.length_c   1.000
_cell.angle_alpha   90.00
_cell.angle_beta   90.00
_cell.angle_gamma   90.00
#
_symmetry.space_group_name_H-M   'P 1'
#
loop_
_entity.id
_entity.type
_entity.pdbx_description
1 polymer ?
#
loop_
_entity_poly.entity_id
_entity_poly.type
_entity_poly.pdbx_seq_one_letter_code
_entity_poly.pdbx_strand_id
1 'polypeptide(L)'
;MERRRRKRRSEAVLVVAWCLFLFATFISVSGVENKCSACNAVAEELELGLLNEKPRNHLDMRHRLDAKGQRRGKVIDYRVSELRVVELLDGLCDKMQDYTLHKLDSTKHEWIKVSDWDNLKTDKQEAKAYSKDISSYCGRLLEETEDEFAELIKKGSVRIGEVSKVLCQELSGHCSKTSDSGQAENYDFDEGEL
;
A
#
# COMPACT_ATOMS: atom_id res chain seq x y z
N MET A 1 -54.18 -33.56 -11.86
CA MET A 1 -52.82 -33.32 -12.39
C MET A 1 -52.23 -31.97 -11.93
N GLU A 2 -53.04 -30.92 -11.72
CA GLU A 2 -52.66 -29.60 -11.18
C GLU A 2 -51.73 -29.60 -9.94
N ARG A 3 -52.07 -30.40 -8.90
CA ARG A 3 -51.34 -30.39 -7.62
C ARG A 3 -49.89 -30.88 -7.73
N ARG A 4 -49.62 -31.85 -8.62
CA ARG A 4 -48.24 -32.32 -8.90
C ARG A 4 -47.42 -31.27 -9.64
N ARG A 5 -48.03 -30.49 -10.54
CA ARG A 5 -47.37 -29.37 -11.24
C ARG A 5 -47.05 -28.20 -10.30
N ARG A 6 -47.93 -27.86 -9.35
CA ARG A 6 -47.66 -26.84 -8.32
C ARG A 6 -46.53 -27.25 -7.37
N LYS A 7 -46.48 -28.50 -6.93
CA LYS A 7 -45.39 -29.00 -6.06
C LYS A 7 -44.02 -28.95 -6.76
N ARG A 8 -43.96 -29.41 -8.02
CA ARG A 8 -42.73 -29.35 -8.84
C ARG A 8 -42.25 -27.93 -9.12
N ARG A 9 -43.17 -26.98 -9.32
CA ARG A 9 -42.85 -25.56 -9.46
C ARG A 9 -42.33 -24.95 -8.15
N SER A 10 -42.94 -25.31 -7.01
CA SER A 10 -42.49 -24.83 -5.69
C SER A 10 -41.11 -25.35 -5.31
N GLU A 11 -40.82 -26.63 -5.57
CA GLU A 11 -39.50 -27.22 -5.33
C GLU A 11 -38.43 -26.61 -6.25
N ALA A 12 -38.75 -26.37 -7.52
CA ALA A 12 -37.84 -25.68 -8.45
C ALA A 12 -37.53 -24.24 -8.02
N VAL A 13 -38.53 -23.49 -7.53
CA VAL A 13 -38.34 -22.12 -7.03
C VAL A 13 -37.48 -22.10 -5.77
N LEU A 14 -37.67 -23.06 -4.86
CA LEU A 14 -36.85 -23.19 -3.65
C LEU A 14 -35.40 -23.54 -3.96
N VAL A 15 -35.16 -24.44 -4.91
CA VAL A 15 -33.80 -24.80 -5.36
C VAL A 15 -33.10 -23.62 -6.03
N VAL A 16 -33.78 -22.89 -6.91
CA VAL A 16 -33.19 -21.71 -7.57
C VAL A 16 -32.88 -20.61 -6.56
N ALA A 17 -33.76 -20.36 -5.58
CA ALA A 17 -33.51 -19.40 -4.52
C ALA A 17 -32.30 -19.80 -3.65
N TRP A 18 -32.15 -21.09 -3.34
CA TRP A 18 -30.99 -21.60 -2.60
C TRP A 18 -29.69 -21.50 -3.41
N CYS A 19 -29.70 -21.80 -4.71
CA CYS A 19 -28.53 -21.63 -5.57
C CYS A 19 -28.11 -20.15 -5.68
N LEU A 20 -29.06 -19.22 -5.78
CA LEU A 20 -28.78 -17.78 -5.80
C LEU A 20 -28.21 -17.28 -4.47
N PHE A 21 -28.69 -17.80 -3.34
CA PHE A 21 -28.14 -17.49 -2.02
C PHE A 21 -26.69 -17.99 -1.84
N LEU A 22 -26.39 -19.20 -2.31
CA LEU A 22 -25.05 -19.76 -2.28
C LEU A 22 -24.07 -19.02 -3.21
N PHE A 23 -24.56 -18.54 -4.37
CA PHE A 23 -23.75 -17.73 -5.29
C PHE A 23 -23.43 -16.34 -4.71
N ALA A 24 -24.35 -15.73 -3.96
CA ALA A 24 -24.15 -14.42 -3.35
C ALA A 24 -23.11 -14.44 -2.22
N THR A 25 -22.88 -15.59 -1.58
CA THR A 25 -21.88 -15.76 -0.51
C THR A 25 -20.46 -16.02 -1.02
N PHE A 26 -20.27 -16.25 -2.32
CA PHE A 26 -18.97 -16.51 -2.93
C PHE A 26 -18.30 -15.23 -3.45
N ILE A 27 -18.29 -14.17 -2.64
CA ILE A 27 -17.40 -13.03 -2.88
C ILE A 27 -16.08 -13.38 -2.23
N SER A 28 -15.18 -14.01 -2.98
CA SER A 28 -13.78 -14.10 -2.58
C SER A 28 -13.23 -12.67 -2.58
N VAL A 29 -13.07 -12.07 -1.40
CA VAL A 29 -12.24 -10.89 -1.26
C VAL A 29 -10.83 -11.30 -1.66
N SER A 30 -10.36 -10.81 -2.81
CA SER A 30 -8.97 -10.91 -3.25
C SER A 30 -8.11 -10.11 -2.28
N GLY A 31 -7.72 -10.74 -1.18
CA GLY A 31 -6.73 -10.21 -0.25
C GLY A 31 -5.36 -10.33 -0.89
N VAL A 32 -4.54 -9.27 -0.76
CA VAL A 32 -3.12 -9.39 -1.09
C VAL A 32 -2.48 -10.41 -0.16
N GLU A 33 -1.58 -11.22 -0.72
CA GLU A 33 -0.84 -12.19 0.07
C GLU A 33 0.19 -11.48 0.97
N ASN A 34 0.33 -11.94 2.21
CA ASN A 34 1.19 -11.34 3.24
C ASN A 34 1.05 -9.80 3.33
N LYS A 35 -0.07 -9.33 3.90
CA LYS A 35 -0.39 -7.89 4.03
C LYS A 35 0.71 -7.06 4.70
N CYS A 36 1.39 -7.60 5.71
CA CYS A 36 2.46 -6.87 6.38
C CYS A 36 3.65 -6.64 5.43
N SER A 37 4.09 -7.69 4.74
CA SER A 37 5.17 -7.56 3.73
C SER A 37 4.76 -6.64 2.58
N ALA A 38 3.51 -6.74 2.10
CA ALA A 38 2.98 -5.85 1.06
C ALA A 38 2.97 -4.38 1.52
N CYS A 39 2.56 -4.13 2.77
CA CYS A 39 2.59 -2.79 3.36
C CYS A 39 4.01 -2.25 3.44
N ASN A 40 4.96 -3.07 3.90
CA ASN A 40 6.35 -2.66 4.02
C ASN A 40 6.97 -2.31 2.65
N ALA A 41 6.60 -3.01 1.58
CA ALA A 41 7.01 -2.65 0.22
C ALA A 41 6.47 -1.27 -0.21
N VAL A 42 5.19 -0.97 0.10
CA VAL A 42 4.62 0.37 -0.14
C VAL A 42 5.35 1.44 0.69
N ALA A 43 5.60 1.15 1.96
CA ALA A 43 6.30 2.05 2.87
C ALA A 43 7.74 2.33 2.41
N GLU A 44 8.44 1.34 1.87
CA GLU A 44 9.79 1.47 1.32
C GLU A 44 9.82 2.44 0.12
N GLU A 45 8.90 2.30 -0.84
CA GLU A 45 8.84 3.24 -1.98
C GLU A 45 8.51 4.67 -1.56
N LEU A 46 7.68 4.81 -0.54
CA LEU A 46 7.33 6.11 0.04
C LEU A 46 8.50 6.72 0.80
N GLU A 47 9.28 5.91 1.50
CA GLU A 47 10.52 6.31 2.16
C GLU A 47 11.60 6.74 1.16
N LEU A 48 11.72 6.02 0.04
CA LEU A 48 12.53 6.45 -1.11
C LEU A 48 12.03 7.77 -1.68
N GLY A 49 10.71 8.00 -1.70
CA GLY A 49 10.10 9.28 -2.08
C GLY A 49 10.55 10.43 -1.17
N LEU A 50 10.53 10.22 0.15
CA LEU A 50 11.00 11.20 1.15
C LEU A 50 12.51 11.46 1.04
N LEU A 51 13.31 10.43 0.76
CA LEU A 51 14.76 10.55 0.58
C LEU A 51 15.14 11.35 -0.67
N ASN A 52 14.39 11.18 -1.75
CA ASN A 52 14.63 11.85 -3.03
C ASN A 52 13.87 13.19 -3.16
N GLU A 53 13.18 13.63 -2.09
CA GLU A 53 12.43 14.88 -2.05
C GLU A 53 13.37 16.07 -2.33
N LYS A 54 13.02 16.89 -3.32
CA LYS A 54 13.83 18.07 -3.67
C LYS A 54 13.65 19.16 -2.60
N PRO A 55 14.73 19.77 -2.08
CA PRO A 55 14.62 20.86 -1.13
C PRO A 55 13.80 22.02 -1.70
N ARG A 56 12.72 22.39 -1.01
CA ARG A 56 11.86 23.54 -1.34
C ARG A 56 11.65 24.39 -0.10
N ASN A 57 11.58 25.70 -0.30
CA ASN A 57 11.49 26.66 0.79
C ASN A 57 10.03 26.97 1.14
N HIS A 58 9.33 27.70 0.27
CA HIS A 58 7.93 28.08 0.51
C HIS A 58 7.13 28.12 -0.79
N LEU A 59 5.84 27.84 -0.67
CA LEU A 59 4.82 28.04 -1.69
C LEU A 59 4.27 29.46 -1.58
N ASP A 60 4.51 30.27 -2.62
CA ASP A 60 3.99 31.64 -2.69
C ASP A 60 2.64 31.67 -3.41
N MET A 61 1.55 31.72 -2.64
CA MET A 61 0.18 31.80 -3.17
C MET A 61 -0.29 33.26 -3.35
N ARG A 62 0.63 34.24 -3.33
CA ARG A 62 0.28 35.67 -3.45
C ARG A 62 0.15 36.11 -4.91
N HIS A 63 -0.87 35.60 -5.59
CA HIS A 63 -1.10 35.90 -7.01
C HIS A 63 -1.71 37.30 -7.25
N ARG A 64 -2.33 37.94 -6.25
CA ARG A 64 -3.01 39.22 -6.40
C ARG A 64 -2.13 40.39 -5.96
N LEU A 65 -2.02 41.42 -6.79
CA LEU A 65 -1.42 42.71 -6.41
C LEU A 65 -2.50 43.66 -5.86
N ASP A 66 -2.17 44.42 -4.82
CA ASP A 66 -3.02 45.52 -4.36
C ASP A 66 -2.71 46.85 -5.05
N ALA A 67 -3.49 47.89 -4.76
CA ALA A 67 -3.34 49.21 -5.37
C ALA A 67 -1.98 49.89 -5.08
N LYS A 68 -1.19 49.35 -4.13
CA LYS A 68 0.17 49.82 -3.80
C LYS A 68 1.25 48.94 -4.45
N GLY A 69 0.88 48.01 -5.31
CA GLY A 69 1.79 47.06 -5.96
C GLY A 69 2.32 45.96 -5.03
N GLN A 70 1.72 45.77 -3.85
CA GLN A 70 2.13 44.73 -2.91
C GLN A 70 1.38 43.43 -3.20
N ARG A 71 2.10 42.30 -3.18
CA ARG A 71 1.52 40.97 -3.37
C ARG A 71 0.74 40.56 -2.11
N ARG A 72 -0.54 40.21 -2.28
CA ARG A 72 -1.43 39.72 -1.23
C ARG A 72 -1.74 38.24 -1.42
N GLY A 73 -1.78 37.52 -0.30
CA GLY A 73 -2.07 36.08 -0.24
C GLY A 73 -1.27 35.40 0.88
N LYS A 74 -1.24 34.07 0.85
CA LYS A 74 -0.57 33.24 1.86
C LYS A 74 0.78 32.76 1.32
N VAL A 75 1.79 32.74 2.19
CA VAL A 75 3.05 32.01 1.96
C VAL A 75 3.04 30.83 2.91
N ILE A 76 3.24 29.62 2.38
CA ILE A 76 3.16 28.37 3.14
C ILE A 76 4.51 27.67 3.05
N ASP A 77 5.05 27.20 4.17
CA ASP A 77 6.22 26.32 4.15
C ASP A 77 5.87 25.02 3.42
N TYR A 78 6.74 24.58 2.51
CA TYR A 78 6.49 23.36 1.73
C TYR A 78 6.32 22.13 2.62
N ARG A 79 7.05 22.04 3.73
CA ARG A 79 7.03 20.88 4.65
C ARG A 79 5.66 20.61 5.26
N VAL A 80 4.88 21.67 5.46
CA VAL A 80 3.53 21.62 6.05
C VAL A 80 2.43 21.76 5.01
N SER A 81 2.79 21.77 3.73
CA SER A 81 1.85 21.96 2.63
C SER A 81 1.18 20.65 2.23
N GLU A 82 -0.10 20.73 1.85
CA GLU A 82 -0.83 19.61 1.22
C GLU A 82 -0.19 19.19 -0.10
N LEU A 83 0.42 20.13 -0.82
CA LEU A 83 1.13 19.85 -2.06
C LEU A 83 2.26 18.84 -1.87
N ARG A 84 3.00 18.91 -0.75
CA ARG A 84 4.06 17.92 -0.44
C ARG A 84 3.49 16.50 -0.32
N VAL A 85 2.31 16.36 0.29
CA VAL A 85 1.64 15.05 0.43
C VAL A 85 1.23 14.53 -0.94
N VAL A 86 0.59 15.37 -1.75
CA VAL A 86 0.19 15.01 -3.13
C VAL A 86 1.41 14.58 -3.94
N GLU A 87 2.51 15.35 -3.89
CA GLU A 87 3.73 15.02 -4.63
C GLU A 87 4.42 13.72 -4.14
N LEU A 88 4.26 13.36 -2.86
CA LEU A 88 4.81 12.10 -2.32
C LEU A 88 3.96 10.87 -2.67
N LEU A 89 2.63 11.02 -2.70
CA LEU A 89 1.70 9.92 -2.97
C LEU A 89 1.43 9.72 -4.46
N ASP A 90 1.65 10.76 -5.28
CA ASP A 90 1.46 10.68 -6.73
C ASP A 90 2.35 9.59 -7.36
N GLY A 91 1.72 8.72 -8.15
CA GLY A 91 2.37 7.57 -8.80
C GLY A 91 2.94 6.51 -7.84
N LEU A 92 2.73 6.60 -6.51
CA LEU A 92 3.25 5.60 -5.56
C LEU A 92 2.75 4.19 -5.88
N CYS A 93 1.44 4.05 -6.09
CA CYS A 93 0.84 2.76 -6.39
C CYS A 93 1.13 2.26 -7.81
N ASP A 94 1.58 3.13 -8.72
CA ASP A 94 2.06 2.71 -10.04
C ASP A 94 3.42 2.02 -9.92
N LYS A 95 4.31 2.53 -9.05
CA LYS A 95 5.62 1.89 -8.77
C LYS A 95 5.48 0.48 -8.18
N MET A 96 4.37 0.19 -7.50
CA MET A 96 4.08 -1.16 -7.02
C MET A 96 3.94 -2.20 -8.14
N GLN A 97 3.73 -1.77 -9.39
CA GLN A 97 3.75 -2.67 -10.54
C GLN A 97 5.14 -3.25 -10.83
N ASP A 98 6.20 -2.68 -10.25
CA ASP A 98 7.57 -3.22 -10.31
C ASP A 98 7.82 -4.30 -9.24
N TYR A 99 6.81 -4.67 -8.44
CA TYR A 99 6.96 -5.68 -7.39
C TYR A 99 6.32 -7.01 -7.78
N THR A 100 6.83 -8.11 -7.23
CA THR A 100 6.23 -9.44 -7.34
C THR A 100 6.35 -10.20 -6.03
N LEU A 101 5.55 -11.26 -5.88
CA LEU A 101 5.62 -12.14 -4.72
C LEU A 101 6.67 -13.23 -4.94
N HIS A 102 7.72 -13.20 -4.13
CA HIS A 102 8.72 -14.26 -4.05
C HIS A 102 8.33 -15.28 -2.98
N LYS A 103 8.10 -16.52 -3.41
CA LYS A 103 7.75 -17.64 -2.53
C LYS A 103 9.03 -18.38 -2.15
N LEU A 104 9.61 -18.04 -1.00
CA LEU A 104 10.83 -18.69 -0.49
C LEU A 104 10.53 -20.13 -0.07
N ASP A 105 9.41 -20.32 0.65
CA ASP A 105 8.89 -21.60 1.13
C ASP A 105 7.36 -21.60 1.06
N SER A 106 6.71 -22.70 1.46
CA SER A 106 5.24 -22.79 1.52
C SER A 106 4.59 -21.82 2.53
N THR A 107 5.36 -21.26 3.46
CA THR A 107 4.88 -20.37 4.52
C THR A 107 5.48 -18.98 4.48
N LYS A 108 6.63 -18.80 3.79
CA LYS A 108 7.35 -17.53 3.75
C LYS A 108 7.24 -16.93 2.35
N HIS A 109 6.40 -15.92 2.24
CA HIS A 109 6.20 -15.14 1.03
C HIS A 109 6.63 -13.70 1.29
N GLU A 110 7.40 -13.12 0.36
CA GLU A 110 7.96 -11.78 0.49
C GLU A 110 7.77 -11.02 -0.82
N TRP A 111 7.41 -9.74 -0.71
CA TRP A 111 7.31 -8.86 -1.85
C TRP A 111 8.68 -8.29 -2.20
N ILE A 112 9.13 -8.53 -3.43
CA ILE A 112 10.42 -8.06 -3.93
C ILE A 112 10.25 -7.16 -5.14
N LYS A 113 11.10 -6.15 -5.27
CA LYS A 113 11.16 -5.30 -6.45
C LYS A 113 11.92 -5.99 -7.58
N VAL A 114 11.30 -6.07 -8.75
CA VAL A 114 11.85 -6.65 -9.97
C VAL A 114 12.51 -5.53 -10.77
N SER A 115 13.84 -5.57 -10.86
CA SER A 115 14.60 -4.62 -11.68
C SER A 115 14.58 -4.96 -13.17
N ASP A 116 14.45 -6.26 -13.50
CA ASP A 116 14.43 -6.76 -14.87
C ASP A 116 13.43 -7.91 -15.02
N TRP A 117 12.30 -7.61 -15.65
CA TRP A 117 11.22 -8.56 -15.93
C TRP A 117 11.62 -9.67 -16.90
N ASP A 118 12.68 -9.47 -17.70
CA ASP A 118 13.12 -10.47 -18.66
C ASP A 118 13.98 -11.56 -18.06
N ASN A 119 14.73 -11.22 -17.01
CA ASN A 119 15.61 -12.13 -16.27
C ASN A 119 14.92 -12.86 -15.09
N LEU A 120 13.61 -12.66 -14.92
CA LEU A 120 12.85 -13.32 -13.87
C LEU A 120 12.74 -14.84 -14.14
N LYS A 121 13.21 -15.65 -13.18
CA LYS A 121 13.20 -17.13 -13.29
C LYS A 121 11.82 -17.75 -13.05
N THR A 122 10.89 -17.01 -12.46
CA THR A 122 9.53 -17.48 -12.16
C THR A 122 8.59 -17.27 -13.35
N ASP A 123 7.37 -17.79 -13.25
CA ASP A 123 6.34 -17.59 -14.27
C ASP A 123 6.02 -16.09 -14.41
N LYS A 124 6.28 -15.52 -15.59
CA LYS A 124 6.09 -14.08 -15.85
C LYS A 124 4.62 -13.66 -15.77
N GLN A 125 3.68 -14.54 -16.09
CA GLN A 125 2.25 -14.22 -16.06
C GLN A 125 1.75 -14.19 -14.61
N GLU A 126 2.16 -15.15 -13.79
CA GLU A 126 1.88 -15.18 -12.36
C GLU A 126 2.52 -13.96 -11.67
N ALA A 127 3.78 -13.66 -11.96
CA ALA A 127 4.47 -12.52 -11.40
C ALA A 127 3.78 -11.18 -11.71
N LYS A 128 3.35 -10.97 -12.97
CA LYS A 128 2.58 -9.79 -13.37
C LYS A 128 1.20 -9.72 -12.70
N ALA A 129 0.58 -10.86 -12.40
CA ALA A 129 -0.66 -10.89 -11.64
C ALA A 129 -0.42 -10.36 -10.22
N TYR A 130 0.66 -10.81 -9.55
CA TYR A 130 1.03 -10.28 -8.23
C TYR A 130 1.32 -8.79 -8.24
N SER A 131 2.01 -8.28 -9.27
CA SER A 131 2.26 -6.83 -9.43
C SER A 131 0.97 -6.01 -9.45
N LYS A 132 -0.04 -6.51 -10.16
CA LYS A 132 -1.36 -5.87 -10.20
C LYS A 132 -2.06 -5.95 -8.84
N ASP A 133 -1.91 -7.07 -8.14
CA ASP A 133 -2.53 -7.29 -6.83
C ASP A 133 -1.94 -6.34 -5.76
N ILE A 134 -0.62 -6.17 -5.71
CA ILE A 134 0.01 -5.22 -4.77
C ILE A 134 -0.27 -3.75 -5.15
N SER A 135 -0.33 -3.42 -6.44
CA SER A 135 -0.75 -2.08 -6.88
C SER A 135 -2.19 -1.76 -6.46
N SER A 136 -3.11 -2.71 -6.63
CA SER A 136 -4.49 -2.60 -6.15
C SER A 136 -4.58 -2.52 -4.62
N TYR A 137 -3.73 -3.27 -3.91
CA TYR A 137 -3.61 -3.17 -2.45
C TYR A 137 -3.12 -1.79 -1.99
N CYS A 138 -2.11 -1.22 -2.65
CA CYS A 138 -1.63 0.13 -2.36
C CYS A 138 -2.77 1.16 -2.50
N GLY A 139 -3.57 1.06 -3.56
CA GLY A 139 -4.71 1.97 -3.74
C GLY A 139 -5.68 1.92 -2.56
N ARG A 140 -6.04 0.71 -2.10
CA ARG A 140 -6.92 0.53 -0.91
C ARG A 140 -6.26 1.01 0.37
N LEU A 141 -4.97 0.74 0.55
CA LEU A 141 -4.22 1.18 1.72
C LEU A 141 -4.22 2.70 1.82
N LEU A 142 -3.99 3.41 0.70
CA LEU A 142 -4.02 4.87 0.68
C LEU A 142 -5.44 5.41 0.84
N GLU A 143 -6.44 4.80 0.20
CA GLU A 143 -7.85 5.19 0.40
C GLU A 143 -8.26 5.16 1.88
N GLU A 144 -7.76 4.18 2.64
CA GLU A 144 -8.04 4.05 4.07
C GLU A 144 -7.21 4.99 4.96
N THR A 145 -5.97 5.33 4.57
CA THR A 145 -4.98 5.96 5.47
C THR A 145 -4.52 7.35 5.08
N GLU A 146 -4.82 7.84 3.87
CA GLU A 146 -4.28 9.08 3.30
C GLU A 146 -4.53 10.29 4.21
N ASP A 147 -5.75 10.47 4.71
CA ASP A 147 -6.13 11.63 5.52
C ASP A 147 -5.28 11.75 6.81
N GLU A 148 -5.20 10.66 7.57
CA GLU A 148 -4.42 10.63 8.82
C GLU A 148 -2.92 10.73 8.55
N PHE A 149 -2.45 10.05 7.50
CA PHE A 149 -1.05 10.07 7.12
C PHE A 149 -0.60 11.46 6.63
N ALA A 150 -1.45 12.16 5.87
CA ALA A 150 -1.23 13.53 5.42
C ALA A 150 -1.05 14.49 6.60
N GLU A 151 -1.88 14.35 7.64
CA GLU A 151 -1.76 15.15 8.87
C GLU A 151 -0.42 14.89 9.58
N LEU A 152 0.03 13.64 9.65
CA LEU A 152 1.31 13.29 10.27
C LEU A 152 2.51 13.83 9.47
N ILE A 153 2.46 13.78 8.14
CA ILE A 153 3.48 14.39 7.28
C ILE A 153 3.54 15.90 7.51
N LYS A 154 2.38 16.58 7.50
CA LYS A 154 2.30 18.04 7.69
C LYS A 154 2.79 18.47 9.08
N LYS A 155 2.62 17.64 10.10
CA LYS A 155 3.16 17.87 11.46
C LYS A 155 4.67 17.57 11.57
N GLY A 156 5.27 16.95 10.54
CA GLY A 156 6.66 16.50 10.58
C GLY A 156 6.88 15.31 11.51
N SER A 157 5.82 14.53 11.78
CA SER A 157 5.84 13.34 12.63
C SER A 157 6.27 12.08 11.88
N VAL A 158 6.32 12.12 10.55
CA VAL A 158 6.85 11.03 9.71
C VAL A 158 8.26 11.39 9.27
N ARG A 159 9.25 10.64 9.75
CA ARG A 159 10.65 10.75 9.33
C ARG A 159 11.06 9.56 8.48
N ILE A 160 12.16 9.73 7.76
CA ILE A 160 12.90 8.61 7.14
C ILE A 160 13.22 7.60 8.26
N GLY A 161 12.97 6.32 8.01
CA GLY A 161 13.08 5.21 8.95
C GLY A 161 11.80 4.92 9.75
N GLU A 162 10.81 5.81 9.74
CA GLU A 162 9.59 5.66 10.56
C GLU A 162 8.33 5.38 9.71
N VAL A 163 8.44 5.42 8.38
CA VAL A 163 7.29 5.28 7.46
C VAL A 163 6.56 3.95 7.66
N SER A 164 7.30 2.83 7.69
CA SER A 164 6.71 1.50 7.91
C SER A 164 6.01 1.40 9.28
N LYS A 165 6.61 1.95 10.34
CA LYS A 165 6.00 1.94 11.67
C LYS A 165 4.67 2.69 11.65
N VAL A 166 4.65 3.92 11.15
CA VAL A 166 3.45 4.75 11.11
C VAL A 166 2.40 4.15 10.19
N LEU A 167 2.74 3.86 8.94
CA LEU A 167 1.77 3.41 7.94
C LEU A 167 1.29 1.97 8.20
N CYS A 168 2.20 1.06 8.51
CA CYS A 168 1.91 -0.37 8.56
C CYS A 168 1.52 -0.90 9.94
N GLN A 169 1.99 -0.27 11.02
CA GLN A 169 1.65 -0.70 12.39
C GLN A 169 0.61 0.21 13.04
N GLU A 170 0.71 1.54 12.87
CA GLU A 170 -0.14 2.49 13.59
C GLU A 170 -1.44 2.81 12.84
N LEU A 171 -1.37 3.10 11.53
CA LEU A 171 -2.53 3.48 10.72
C LEU A 171 -3.29 2.27 10.19
N SER A 172 -2.64 1.43 9.38
CA SER A 172 -3.33 0.27 8.75
C SER A 172 -3.43 -0.96 9.65
N GLY A 173 -2.57 -1.08 10.67
CA GLY A 173 -2.53 -2.26 11.55
C GLY A 173 -2.23 -3.59 10.82
N HIS A 174 -1.65 -3.54 9.62
CA HIS A 174 -1.31 -4.73 8.84
C HIS A 174 -0.09 -5.48 9.38
N CYS A 175 0.76 -4.79 10.16
CA CYS A 175 1.89 -5.38 10.86
C CYS A 175 1.67 -5.34 12.38
N SER A 176 2.06 -6.42 13.05
CA SER A 176 2.11 -6.44 14.52
C SER A 176 3.14 -5.43 15.02
N LYS A 177 2.80 -4.73 16.11
CA LYS A 177 3.76 -3.88 16.82
C LYS A 177 4.89 -4.77 17.31
N THR A 178 6.12 -4.49 16.87
CA THR A 178 7.30 -5.12 17.44
C THR A 178 7.43 -4.61 18.86
N SER A 179 7.09 -5.43 19.86
CA SER A 179 7.60 -5.26 21.20
C SER A 179 9.12 -5.25 21.07
N ASP A 180 9.78 -4.17 21.47
CA ASP A 180 11.22 -4.04 21.49
C ASP A 180 11.83 -5.17 22.33
N SER A 181 12.14 -6.30 21.68
CA SER A 181 12.95 -7.37 22.22
C SER A 181 14.16 -7.46 21.31
N GLY A 182 15.18 -6.67 21.65
CA GLY A 182 16.48 -6.77 21.02
C GLY A 182 16.98 -8.22 21.07
N GLN A 183 17.24 -8.76 19.89
CA GLN A 183 18.28 -9.75 19.70
C GLN A 183 19.19 -9.19 18.62
N ALA A 184 20.21 -8.47 19.08
CA ALA A 184 21.46 -8.37 18.35
C ALA A 184 22.03 -9.79 18.29
N GLU A 185 21.84 -10.47 17.17
CA GLU A 185 22.65 -11.64 16.85
C GLU A 185 24.05 -11.11 16.49
N ASN A 186 24.95 -11.24 17.46
CA ASN A 186 26.37 -10.97 17.31
C ASN A 186 26.95 -12.02 16.36
N TYR A 187 27.23 -11.65 15.12
CA TYR A 187 28.03 -12.49 14.22
C TYR A 187 29.51 -12.22 14.52
N ASP A 188 30.11 -13.10 15.33
CA ASP A 188 31.56 -13.20 15.47
C ASP A 188 32.17 -13.66 14.13
N PHE A 189 33.05 -12.84 13.57
CA PHE A 189 33.89 -13.19 12.42
C PHE A 189 35.18 -13.82 12.96
N ASP A 190 35.32 -15.13 12.82
CA ASP A 190 36.57 -15.85 13.11
C ASP A 190 37.48 -15.70 11.88
N GLU A 191 38.55 -14.92 12.01
CA GLU A 191 39.65 -14.85 11.04
C GLU A 191 40.47 -16.14 11.12
N GLY A 192 40.32 -17.00 10.11
CA GLY A 192 41.21 -18.13 9.86
C GLY A 192 42.08 -17.86 8.64
N GLU A 193 43.38 -17.67 8.89
CA GLU A 193 44.47 -17.61 7.91
C GLU A 193 44.47 -18.81 6.94
N LEU A 194 44.79 -18.52 5.66
CA LEU A 194 45.85 -19.18 4.87
C LEU A 194 46.06 -18.44 3.53
#